data_AF-A0AAN2A8N4-F1
#
_entry.id   AF-A0AAN2A8N4-F1
#
_cell.length_a   1.000
_cell.length_b   1.000
_cell.length_c   1.000
_cell.angle_alpha   90.00
_cell.angle_beta   90.00
_cell.angle_gamma   90.00
#
_symmetry.space_group_name_H-M   'P 1'
#
loop_
_entity.id
_entity.type
_entity.pdbx_description
1 polymer ?
#
loop_
_entity_poly.entity_id
_entity_poly.type
_entity_poly.pdbx_seq_one_letter_code
_entity_poly.pdbx_strand_id
1 'polypeptide(L)'
;MRPARRRKLVDTLKVDWKVSIRRACSVLKVDRSLYIYKSRRGEQAELKLKIKDICQTRVRYGYRRVHILIKREGWPPQPLHSTTCYPAVA
;
A
#
# COMPACT_ATOMS: atom_id res chain seq x y z
N MET A 1 -13.10 -1.63 18.84
CA MET A 1 -13.16 -0.36 18.08
C MET A 1 -12.45 -0.52 16.74
N ARG A 2 -13.10 -0.19 15.61
CA ARG A 2 -12.48 -0.32 14.26
C ARG A 2 -11.25 0.61 14.12
N PRO A 3 -10.15 0.18 13.46
CA PRO A 3 -8.95 0.99 13.26
C PRO A 3 -9.22 2.36 12.60
N ALA A 4 -10.19 2.42 11.68
CA ALA A 4 -10.60 3.67 11.04
C ALA A 4 -11.15 4.70 12.04
N ARG A 5 -11.93 4.26 13.05
CA ARG A 5 -12.46 5.16 14.08
C ARG A 5 -11.34 5.66 15.00
N ARG A 6 -10.34 4.82 15.30
CA ARG A 6 -9.16 5.22 16.08
C ARG A 6 -8.38 6.34 15.41
N ARG A 7 -8.19 6.28 14.09
CA ARG A 7 -7.53 7.36 13.33
C ARG A 7 -8.31 8.66 13.38
N LYS A 8 -9.64 8.61 13.19
CA LYS A 8 -10.49 9.80 13.29
C LYS A 8 -10.36 10.50 14.65
N LEU A 9 -10.26 9.75 15.76
CA LEU A 9 -10.04 10.35 17.08
C LEU A 9 -8.67 11.02 17.21
N VAL A 10 -7.62 10.42 16.62
CA VAL A 10 -6.29 11.04 16.59
C VAL A 10 -6.32 12.33 15.78
N ASP A 11 -7.05 12.34 14.65
CA ASP A 11 -7.18 13.52 13.79
C ASP A 11 -7.96 14.65 14.47
N THR A 12 -9.07 14.35 15.17
CA THR A 12 -9.81 15.37 15.95
C THR A 12 -8.94 15.95 17.06
N LEU A 13 -8.26 15.11 17.84
CA LEU A 13 -7.38 15.60 18.91
C LEU A 13 -6.22 16.46 18.38
N LYS A 14 -5.66 16.10 17.23
CA LYS A 14 -4.61 16.88 16.58
C LYS A 14 -5.10 18.28 16.21
N VAL A 15 -6.33 18.40 15.68
CA VAL A 15 -6.91 19.67 15.23
C VAL A 15 -7.33 20.53 16.43
N ASP A 16 -8.09 19.95 17.37
CA ASP A 16 -8.68 20.69 18.48
C ASP A 16 -7.62 21.19 19.47
N TRP A 17 -6.60 20.37 19.74
CA TRP A 17 -5.57 20.67 20.76
C TRP A 17 -4.23 21.10 20.15
N LYS A 18 -4.10 21.16 18.82
CA LYS A 18 -2.86 21.47 18.09
C LYS A 18 -1.64 20.65 18.56
N VAL A 19 -1.87 19.42 19.00
CA VAL A 19 -0.82 18.53 19.52
C VAL A 19 -0.16 17.71 18.41
N SER A 20 1.09 17.31 18.65
CA SER A 20 1.78 16.38 17.75
C SER A 20 1.09 15.00 17.76
N ILE A 21 1.16 14.29 16.62
CA ILE A 21 0.61 12.92 16.46
C ILE A 21 1.17 11.98 17.54
N ARG A 22 2.44 12.15 17.95
CA ARG A 22 3.04 11.34 19.02
C ARG A 22 2.27 11.49 20.34
N ARG A 23 1.92 12.72 20.70
CA ARG A 23 1.21 13.03 21.95
C ARG A 23 -0.25 12.58 21.87
N ALA A 24 -0.91 12.78 20.74
CA ALA A 24 -2.26 12.29 20.49
C ALA A 24 -2.36 10.75 20.55
N CYS A 25 -1.42 10.03 19.93
CA CYS A 25 -1.38 8.57 19.97
C CYS A 25 -1.06 8.02 21.37
N SER A 26 -0.17 8.67 22.12
CA SER A 26 0.16 8.30 23.50
C SER A 26 -1.04 8.42 24.44
N VAL A 27 -1.79 9.53 24.36
CA VAL A 27 -3.01 9.76 25.17
C VAL A 27 -4.10 8.75 24.84
N LEU A 28 -4.32 8.47 23.55
CA LEU A 28 -5.34 7.50 23.11
C LEU A 28 -4.91 6.03 23.25
N LYS A 29 -3.67 5.75 23.71
CA LYS A 29 -3.05 4.42 23.74
C LYS A 29 -3.18 3.68 22.40
N VAL A 30 -3.04 4.41 21.28
CA VAL A 30 -3.07 3.88 19.93
C VAL A 30 -1.65 3.75 19.42
N ASP A 31 -1.29 2.56 18.92
CA ASP A 31 0.03 2.37 18.32
C ASP A 31 0.22 3.24 17.07
N ARG A 32 1.41 3.82 16.93
CA ARG A 32 1.72 4.75 15.83
C ARG A 32 1.71 4.05 14.47
N SER A 33 2.05 2.77 14.40
CA SER A 33 1.99 1.98 13.15
C SER A 33 0.58 1.96 12.58
N LEU A 34 -0.44 1.88 13.43
CA LEU A 34 -1.84 1.89 13.01
C LEU A 34 -2.24 3.23 12.39
N TYR A 35 -1.68 4.35 12.85
CA TYR A 35 -1.93 5.67 12.27
C TYR A 35 -1.19 5.86 10.94
N ILE A 36 0.08 5.43 10.89
CA ILE A 36 0.92 5.53 9.68
C ILE A 36 0.43 4.62 8.56
N TYR A 37 -0.13 3.46 8.88
CA TYR A 37 -0.57 2.48 7.90
C TYR A 37 -1.65 3.03 6.95
N LYS A 38 -1.29 3.34 5.71
CA LYS A 38 -2.26 3.70 4.66
C LYS A 38 -2.46 2.51 3.72
N SER A 39 -3.71 2.06 3.57
CA SER A 39 -4.04 1.03 2.58
C SER A 39 -3.86 1.62 1.18
N ARG A 40 -3.07 0.95 0.33
CA ARG A 40 -2.81 1.36 -1.06
C ARG A 40 -3.56 0.51 -2.08
N ARG A 41 -4.70 -0.08 -1.69
CA ARG A 41 -5.43 -1.08 -2.51
C ARG A 41 -5.92 -0.51 -3.85
N GLY A 42 -6.27 0.77 -3.92
CA GLY A 42 -6.78 1.42 -5.13
C GLY A 42 -5.72 1.59 -6.23
N GLU A 43 -4.56 2.15 -5.90
CA GLU A 43 -3.45 2.38 -6.85
C GLU A 43 -2.86 1.09 -7.44
N GLN A 44 -3.11 -0.05 -6.79
CA GLN A 44 -2.57 -1.35 -7.22
C GLN A 44 -3.47 -2.09 -8.21
N ALA A 45 -4.72 -1.66 -8.44
CA ALA A 45 -5.64 -2.39 -9.31
C ALA A 45 -5.19 -2.35 -10.78
N GLU A 46 -4.90 -1.16 -11.31
CA GLU A 46 -4.43 -0.97 -12.69
C GLU A 46 -3.10 -1.68 -12.94
N LEU A 47 -2.18 -1.57 -11.98
CA LEU A 47 -0.88 -2.22 -12.05
C LEU A 47 -1.00 -3.76 -12.06
N LYS A 48 -1.95 -4.32 -11.30
CA LYS A 48 -2.24 -5.77 -11.33
C LYS A 48 -2.82 -6.21 -12.67
N LEU A 49 -3.72 -5.42 -13.27
CA LEU A 49 -4.28 -5.72 -14.58
C LEU A 49 -3.19 -5.74 -15.65
N LYS A 50 -2.27 -4.77 -15.63
CA LYS A 50 -1.12 -4.76 -16.55
C LYS A 50 -0.17 -5.93 -16.35
N ILE A 51 0.13 -6.31 -15.11
CA ILE A 51 0.92 -7.52 -14.84
C ILE A 51 0.24 -8.74 -15.43
N LYS A 52 -1.07 -8.88 -15.21
CA LYS A 52 -1.85 -10.00 -15.72
C LYS A 52 -1.79 -10.06 -17.25
N ASP A 53 -1.95 -8.93 -17.92
CA ASP A 53 -1.87 -8.81 -19.38
C ASP A 53 -0.47 -9.20 -19.91
N ILE A 54 0.61 -8.72 -19.28
CA ILE A 54 1.99 -9.08 -19.64
C ILE A 54 2.25 -10.58 -19.42
N CYS A 55 1.76 -11.14 -18.32
CA CYS A 55 1.91 -12.57 -18.03
C CYS A 55 1.08 -13.44 -18.98
N GLN A 56 -0.09 -12.97 -19.44
CA GLN A 56 -0.92 -13.66 -20.43
C GLN A 56 -0.30 -13.62 -21.83
N THR A 57 0.22 -12.47 -22.25
CA THR A 57 0.84 -12.31 -23.58
C THR A 57 2.22 -12.96 -23.67
N ARG A 58 2.98 -13.03 -22.57
CA ARG A 58 4.37 -13.54 -22.56
C ARG A 58 4.62 -14.49 -21.38
N VAL A 59 3.97 -15.65 -21.42
CA VAL A 59 4.00 -16.71 -20.37
C VAL A 59 5.42 -17.10 -19.92
N ARG A 60 6.42 -17.01 -20.81
CA ARG A 60 7.82 -17.40 -20.52
C ARG A 60 8.62 -16.35 -19.74
N TYR A 61 8.05 -15.18 -19.44
CA TYR A 61 8.74 -14.11 -18.74
C TYR A 61 8.62 -14.30 -17.23
N GLY A 62 9.75 -14.57 -16.57
CA GLY A 62 9.83 -14.57 -15.11
C GLY A 62 9.67 -13.16 -14.50
N TYR A 63 9.42 -13.10 -13.19
CA TYR A 63 9.13 -11.87 -12.43
C TYR A 63 10.11 -10.72 -12.70
N ARG A 64 11.40 -11.02 -12.89
CA ARG A 64 12.44 -10.01 -13.20
C ARG A 64 12.18 -9.26 -14.51
N ARG A 65 11.74 -9.96 -15.56
CA ARG A 65 11.49 -9.33 -16.88
C ARG A 65 10.21 -8.52 -16.87
N VAL A 66 9.17 -9.02 -16.21
CA VAL A 66 7.90 -8.28 -16.00
C VAL A 66 8.16 -6.99 -15.23
N HIS A 67 8.98 -7.04 -14.17
CA HIS A 67 9.35 -5.85 -13.38
C HIS A 67 10.07 -4.78 -14.21
N ILE A 68 11.01 -5.17 -15.08
CA ILE A 68 11.72 -4.23 -15.96
C ILE A 68 10.77 -3.59 -16.97
N LEU A 69 9.84 -4.38 -17.54
CA LEU A 69 8.88 -3.88 -18.53
C LEU A 69 7.95 -2.81 -17.93
N ILE A 70 7.43 -3.09 -16.72
CA ILE A 70 6.59 -2.15 -15.97
C ILE A 70 7.34 -0.87 -15.60
N LYS A 71 8.62 -0.99 -15.22
CA LYS A 71 9.47 0.17 -14.93
C LYS A 71 9.72 1.04 -16.17
N ARG A 72 9.81 0.43 -17.36
CA ARG A 72 9.96 1.14 -18.64
C ARG A 72 8.69 1.87 -19.06
N GLU A 73 7.52 1.32 -18.72
CA GLU A 73 6.23 1.99 -18.93
C GLU A 73 5.97 3.16 -17.96
N GLY A 74 6.92 3.49 -17.09
CA GLY A 74 6.81 4.63 -16.16
C GLY A 74 5.99 4.35 -14.90
N TRP A 75 5.68 3.09 -14.60
CA TRP A 75 4.94 2.76 -13.38
C TRP A 75 5.81 2.88 -12.13
N PRO A 76 5.24 3.36 -11.00
CA PRO A 76 5.96 3.46 -9.76
C PRO A 76 6.44 2.07 -9.29
N PRO A 77 7.63 2.00 -8.66
CA PRO A 77 8.18 0.73 -8.21
C PRO A 77 7.23 0.07 -7.21
N GLN A 78 6.89 -1.19 -7.47
CA GLN A 78 6.14 -1.99 -6.52
C GLN A 78 6.95 -2.15 -5.22
N PRO A 79 6.32 -1.99 -4.04
CA PRO A 79 6.96 -2.38 -2.80
C PRO A 79 7.19 -3.90 -2.82
N LEU A 80 8.45 -4.32 -2.68
CA LEU A 80 8.97 -5.68 -2.87
C LEU A 80 8.34 -6.78 -1.99
N HIS A 81 7.32 -6.48 -1.18
CA HIS A 81 6.70 -7.41 -0.23
C HIS A 81 5.34 -7.93 -0.68
N SER A 82 4.78 -7.47 -1.81
CA SER A 82 3.50 -7.98 -2.33
C SER A 82 3.71 -9.16 -3.28
N THR A 83 4.01 -10.33 -2.72
CA THR A 83 3.98 -11.61 -3.47
C THR A 83 2.60 -11.88 -4.09
N THR A 84 1.54 -11.25 -3.57
CA THR A 84 0.15 -11.38 -4.03
C THR A 84 -0.14 -10.75 -5.41
N CYS A 85 0.78 -9.96 -5.98
CA CYS A 85 0.59 -9.27 -7.26
C CYS A 85 1.16 -10.02 -8.46
N TYR A 86 2.03 -11.00 -8.23
CA TYR A 86 2.38 -11.96 -9.27
C TYR A 86 1.38 -13.10 -9.13
N PRO A 87 0.42 -13.28 -10.06
CA PRO A 87 -0.30 -14.54 -10.07
C PRO A 87 0.79 -15.61 -10.17
N ALA A 88 0.72 -16.60 -9.27
CA ALA A 88 1.61 -17.73 -9.27
C ALA A 88 1.53 -18.38 -10.66
N VAL A 89 2.46 -18.02 -11.54
CA VAL A 89 2.82 -18.79 -12.72
C VAL A 89 3.69 -19.91 -12.16
N ALA A 90 3.03 -20.94 -11.65
CA ALA A 90 3.58 -22.28 -11.51
C ALA A 90 2.89 -23.15 -12.55
#